data_AF-A0A227I7H4-F1
#
_entry.id   AF-A0A227I7H4-F1
#
_cell.length_a   1.000
_cell.length_b   1.000
_cell.length_c   1.000
_cell.angle_alpha   90.00
_cell.angle_beta   90.00
_cell.angle_gamma   90.00
#
_symmetry.space_group_name_H-M   'P 1'
#
loop_
_entity.id
_entity.type
_entity.pdbx_description
1 polymer ?
#
loop_
_entity_poly.entity_id
_entity_poly.type
_entity_poly.pdbx_seq_one_letter_code
_entity_poly.pdbx_strand_id
1 'polypeptide(L)' 'ETAIECAEKLTQICGGELNRVLFAPGGTSAVGMALKLARHITGNYKVVSLWDSFHGASLDAISVGGEACFRQGMGPLM' A
#
# COMPACT_ATOMS: atom_id res chain seq x y z
N GLU A 1 22.66 9.43 -3.09
CA GLU A 1 23.48 8.22 -3.11
C GLU A 1 22.78 7.07 -2.40
N THR A 2 22.63 7.09 -1.06
CA THR A 2 22.00 5.98 -0.29
C THR A 2 20.63 5.51 -0.79
N ALA A 3 19.72 6.42 -1.12
CA ALA A 3 18.40 6.05 -1.64
C ALA A 3 18.45 5.37 -3.02
N ILE A 4 19.44 5.73 -3.85
CA ILE A 4 19.64 5.15 -5.18
C ILE A 4 20.19 3.73 -5.03
N GLU A 5 21.25 3.55 -4.25
CA GLU A 5 21.84 2.23 -3.97
C GLU A 5 20.82 1.27 -3.35
N CYS A 6 20.00 1.77 -2.42
CA CYS A 6 18.92 1.00 -1.83
C CYS A 6 17.88 0.58 -2.88
N ALA A 7 17.47 1.50 -3.76
CA ALA A 7 16.54 1.19 -4.84
C ALA A 7 17.11 0.16 -5.83
N GLU A 8 18.37 0.30 -6.22
CA GLU A 8 19.07 -0.67 -7.05
C GLU A 8 19.13 -2.04 -6.38
N LYS A 9 19.46 -2.11 -5.09
CA LYS A 9 19.50 -3.38 -4.37
C LYS A 9 18.13 -4.04 -4.26
N LEU A 10 17.07 -3.26 -4.00
CA LEU A 10 15.70 -3.76 -3.93
C LEU A 10 15.25 -4.33 -5.27
N THR A 11 15.49 -3.61 -6.38
CA THR A 11 15.12 -4.08 -7.72
C THR A 11 15.87 -5.34 -8.14
N GLN A 12 17.15 -5.48 -7.75
CA GLN A 12 17.91 -6.72 -7.95
C GLN A 12 17.32 -7.91 -7.16
N ILE A 13 16.84 -7.68 -5.94
CA ILE A 13 16.23 -8.73 -5.11
C ILE A 13 14.85 -9.14 -5.65
N CYS A 14 14.02 -8.18 -6.04
CA CYS A 14 12.68 -8.46 -6.55
C CYS A 14 12.71 -9.15 -7.92
N GLY A 15 13.62 -8.72 -8.81
CA GLY A 15 13.77 -9.29 -10.15
C GLY A 15 12.57 -9.03 -11.09
N GLY A 16 12.73 -9.44 -12.35
CA GLY A 16 11.69 -9.33 -13.38
C GLY A 16 11.23 -7.88 -13.62
N GLU A 17 9.91 -7.70 -13.70
CA GLU A 17 9.29 -6.41 -13.99
C GLU A 17 9.26 -5.44 -12.79
N LEU A 18 9.64 -5.89 -11.58
CA LEU A 18 9.68 -5.08 -10.37
C LEU A 18 10.98 -4.25 -10.30
N ASN A 19 11.13 -3.32 -11.25
CA ASN A 19 12.37 -2.58 -11.50
C ASN A 19 12.28 -1.08 -11.17
N ARG A 20 11.31 -0.66 -10.35
CA ARG A 20 11.13 0.72 -9.86
C ARG A 20 10.81 0.72 -8.37
N VAL A 21 11.32 1.71 -7.66
CA VAL A 21 11.08 1.91 -6.23
C VAL A 21 10.55 3.32 -5.99
N LEU A 22 9.47 3.40 -5.23
CA LEU A 22 8.94 4.64 -4.71
C LEU A 22 8.95 4.55 -3.19
N PHE A 23 9.77 5.38 -2.54
CA PHE A 23 9.95 5.34 -1.09
C PHE A 23 8.80 6.04 -0.36
N ALA A 24 8.43 5.48 0.80
CA ALA A 24 7.43 6.04 1.70
C ALA A 24 8.00 6.11 3.13
N PRO A 25 7.55 7.08 3.95
CA PRO A 25 8.04 7.23 5.33
C PRO A 25 7.57 6.12 6.29
N GLY A 26 6.65 5.25 5.86
CA GLY A 26 6.15 4.12 6.64
C GLY A 26 5.19 3.23 5.84
N GLY A 27 4.85 2.06 6.41
CA GLY A 27 4.04 1.04 5.74
C GLY A 27 2.66 1.53 5.32
N THR A 28 1.95 2.25 6.20
CA THR A 28 0.61 2.77 5.90
C THR A 28 0.64 3.76 4.71
N SER A 29 1.69 4.58 4.61
CA SER A 29 1.88 5.50 3.48
C SER A 29 2.23 4.73 2.20
N ALA A 30 3.03 3.67 2.29
CA ALA A 30 3.34 2.81 1.14
C ALA A 30 2.06 2.16 0.57
N VAL A 31 1.17 1.68 1.44
CA VAL A 31 -0.13 1.13 1.01
C VAL A 31 -1.01 2.21 0.37
N GLY A 32 -1.14 3.38 0.97
CA GLY A 32 -1.91 4.49 0.39
C GLY A 32 -1.41 4.90 -1.00
N MET A 33 -0.09 4.93 -1.17
CA MET A 33 0.55 5.21 -2.46
C MET A 33 0.27 4.09 -3.49
N ALA A 34 0.30 2.83 -3.07
CA ALA A 34 -0.05 1.69 -3.92
C ALA A 34 -1.52 1.72 -4.35
N LEU A 35 -2.44 2.02 -3.42
CA LEU A 35 -3.87 2.18 -3.72
C LEU A 35 -4.12 3.30 -4.73
N LYS A 36 -3.44 4.44 -4.58
CA LYS A 36 -3.53 5.56 -5.52
C LYS A 36 -3.01 5.18 -6.90
N LEU A 37 -1.86 4.50 -6.96
CA LEU A 37 -1.27 4.06 -8.23
C LEU A 37 -2.17 3.05 -8.95
N ALA A 38 -2.69 2.06 -8.23
CA ALA A 38 -3.62 1.06 -8.78
C ALA A 38 -4.88 1.72 -9.35
N ARG A 39 -5.49 2.65 -8.61
CA ARG A 39 -6.65 3.42 -9.08
C ARG A 39 -6.34 4.24 -10.33
N HIS A 40 -5.21 4.94 -10.34
CA HIS A 40 -4.81 5.79 -11.45
C HIS A 40 -4.56 5.01 -12.74
N ILE A 41 -3.87 3.87 -12.65
CA ILE A 41 -3.52 3.05 -13.81
C ILE A 41 -4.70 2.22 -14.31
N THR A 42 -5.51 1.66 -13.42
CA THR A 42 -6.57 0.72 -13.81
C THR A 42 -7.93 1.39 -14.03
N GLY A 43 -8.17 2.57 -13.47
CA GLY A 43 -9.50 3.19 -13.42
C GLY A 43 -10.50 2.49 -12.48
N ASN A 44 -10.08 1.44 -11.75
CA ASN A 44 -10.94 0.70 -10.84
C ASN A 44 -10.95 1.35 -9.45
N TYR A 45 -12.13 1.55 -8.88
CA TYR A 45 -12.30 2.19 -7.56
C TYR A 45 -12.47 1.20 -6.40
N LYS A 46 -12.92 -0.02 -6.71
CA LYS A 46 -13.13 -1.10 -5.73
C LYS A 46 -11.83 -1.87 -5.52
N VAL A 47 -11.58 -2.28 -4.27
CA VAL A 47 -10.41 -3.06 -3.87
C VAL A 47 -10.89 -4.36 -3.23
N VAL A 48 -10.31 -5.47 -3.65
CA VAL A 48 -10.53 -6.78 -3.02
C VAL A 48 -9.41 -6.98 -1.99
N SER A 49 -9.79 -7.38 -0.78
CA SER A 49 -8.86 -7.67 0.30
C SER A 49 -9.27 -8.95 1.03
N LEU A 50 -8.51 -9.33 2.05
CA LEU A 50 -8.71 -10.56 2.81
C LEU A 50 -9.19 -10.23 4.23
N TRP A 51 -9.97 -11.14 4.81
CA TRP A 51 -10.29 -11.10 6.23
C TRP A 51 -9.01 -11.18 7.06
N ASP A 52 -8.98 -10.49 8.20
CA ASP A 52 -7.82 -10.39 9.10
C ASP A 52 -6.53 -9.81 8.46
N SER A 53 -6.60 -9.17 7.29
CA SER A 53 -5.43 -8.51 6.70
C SER A 53 -5.09 -7.21 7.42
N PHE A 54 -3.80 -6.99 7.70
CA PHE A 54 -3.27 -5.72 8.20
C PHE A 54 -2.58 -4.92 7.10
N HIS A 55 -3.10 -3.73 6.79
CA HIS A 55 -2.55 -2.83 5.77
C HIS A 55 -2.04 -1.49 6.33
N GLY A 56 -2.07 -1.32 7.65
CA GLY A 56 -1.75 -0.06 8.32
C GLY A 56 -2.94 0.53 9.07
N ALA A 57 -2.78 1.77 9.55
CA ALA A 57 -3.71 2.42 10.48
C ALA A 57 -4.21 3.80 10.01
N SER A 58 -3.83 4.24 8.80
CA SER A 58 -4.44 5.42 8.17
C SER A 58 -5.83 5.08 7.61
N LEU A 59 -6.71 6.09 7.45
CA LEU A 59 -8.10 5.89 7.01
C LEU A 59 -8.23 5.11 5.70
N ASP A 60 -7.35 5.35 4.75
CA ASP A 60 -7.27 4.63 3.47
C ASP A 60 -6.79 3.18 3.67
N ALA A 61 -5.80 2.94 4.51
CA ALA A 61 -5.29 1.60 4.81
C ALA A 61 -6.33 0.74 5.54
N ILE A 62 -6.97 1.27 6.59
CA ILE A 62 -8.01 0.52 7.34
C ILE A 62 -9.25 0.25 6.48
N SER A 63 -9.53 1.09 5.47
CA SER A 63 -10.65 0.87 4.55
C SER A 63 -10.53 -0.42 3.76
N VAL A 64 -9.29 -0.80 3.43
CA VAL A 64 -8.96 -2.04 2.73
C VAL A 64 -8.40 -3.12 3.67
N GLY A 65 -8.33 -2.85 4.98
CA GLY A 65 -7.94 -3.79 6.04
C GLY A 65 -9.06 -4.77 6.42
N GLY A 66 -8.67 -5.91 7.00
CA GLY A 66 -9.58 -6.98 7.43
C GLY A 66 -9.79 -7.06 8.94
N GLU A 67 -8.95 -6.37 9.72
CA GLU A 67 -9.01 -6.38 11.18
C GLU A 67 -10.03 -5.38 11.73
N ALA A 68 -11.03 -5.89 12.46
CA ALA A 68 -12.14 -5.08 12.97
C ALA A 68 -11.70 -4.01 13.98
N CYS A 69 -10.67 -4.27 14.80
CA CYS A 69 -10.19 -3.35 15.82
C CYS A 69 -9.69 -2.01 15.25
N PHE A 70 -9.17 -2.00 14.02
CA PHE A 70 -8.73 -0.78 13.34
C PHE A 70 -9.86 -0.03 12.63
N ARG A 71 -11.01 -0.67 12.40
CA ARG A 71 -12.15 -0.12 11.64
C ARG A 71 -13.31 0.31 12.55
N GLN A 72 -13.40 -0.25 13.75
CA GLN A 72 -14.50 -0.04 14.67
C GLN A 72 -14.63 1.45 15.04
N GLY A 73 -15.84 2.01 14.87
CA GLY A 73 -16.12 3.40 15.23
C GLY A 73 -15.60 4.46 14.25
N MET A 74 -14.98 4.07 13.13
CA MET A 74 -14.39 5.00 12.16
C MET A 74 -15.41 5.58 11.16
N GLY A 75 -16.65 5.09 11.15
CA GLY A 75 -17.69 5.51 10.22
C GLY A 75 -17.54 4.91 8.81
N PRO A 76 -18.22 5.47 7.79
CA PRO A 76 -18.09 5.04 6.40
C PRO A 76 -16.64 5.19 5.91
N LEU A 77 -16.12 4.13 5.29
CA LEU A 77 -14.79 4.10 4.68
C LEU A 77 -14.94 4.18 3.14
N MET A 78 -13.83 3.98 2.42
CA MET A 78 -13.79 4.01 0.95
C MET A 78 -14.69 3.00 0.25
#